data_AF-A0A0A8J540-F1
#
_entry.id   AF-A0A0A8J540-F1
#
_cell.length_a   1.000
_cell.length_b   1.000
_cell.length_c   1.000
_cell.angle_alpha   90.00
_cell.angle_beta   90.00
_cell.angle_gamma   90.00
#
_symmetry.space_group_name_H-M   'P 1'
#
loop_
_entity.id
_entity.type
_entity.pdbx_description
1 polymer ?
#
loop_
_entity_poly.entity_id
_entity_poly.type
_entity_poly.pdbx_seq_one_letter_code
_entity_poly.pdbx_strand_id
1 'polypeptide(L)'
;MNSKPVVLIGGGGHASVLLDILNSNMREVIAVVSPHDVPARTIFSGIKVFRTDDDIFQYSNKDIELVNGIGMVPRSSVRKNVTESYLRHGYQFASVIAKDALISAHAHIMNGAQVLSGTIVNPGVVIGSHSIINTRAIIEHDCQIGNHSFIGPGAVLCGQVKTGESVFVGAGSTIIPGMILGSNSMVGAGAVLVQSLDNGQVCYPARSVIK
;
A
#
# COMPACT_ATOMS: atom_id res chain seq x y z
N MET A 1 16.03 -14.51 -14.78
CA MET A 1 15.48 -13.48 -15.68
C MET A 1 15.45 -12.18 -14.89
N ASN A 2 16.13 -11.12 -15.35
CA ASN A 2 16.07 -9.83 -14.66
C ASN A 2 14.63 -9.33 -14.68
N SER A 3 14.11 -8.95 -13.52
CA SER A 3 12.82 -8.30 -13.40
C SER A 3 12.83 -6.95 -14.13
N LYS A 4 11.73 -6.58 -14.80
CA LYS A 4 11.64 -5.33 -15.60
C LYS A 4 12.05 -4.09 -14.80
N PRO A 5 12.66 -3.06 -15.38
CA PRO A 5 12.82 -1.78 -14.69
C PRO A 5 11.47 -1.21 -14.25
N VAL A 6 11.47 -0.41 -13.18
CA VAL A 6 10.25 0.19 -12.64
C VAL A 6 10.25 1.71 -12.79
N VAL A 7 9.05 2.26 -13.00
CA VAL A 7 8.78 3.70 -12.87
C VAL A 7 7.92 3.92 -11.63
N LEU A 8 8.36 4.82 -10.75
CA LEU A 8 7.70 5.13 -9.49
C LEU A 8 6.77 6.33 -9.66
N ILE A 9 5.49 6.15 -9.34
CA ILE A 9 4.47 7.20 -9.46
C ILE A 9 4.35 7.95 -8.13
N GLY A 10 4.66 9.23 -8.12
CA GLY A 10 4.69 10.11 -6.95
C GLY A 10 6.10 10.28 -6.37
N GLY A 11 6.42 11.50 -5.93
CA GLY A 11 7.69 11.85 -5.28
C GLY A 11 7.60 12.10 -3.76
N GLY A 12 6.51 11.67 -3.11
CA GLY A 12 6.23 11.98 -1.71
C GLY A 12 7.00 11.14 -0.68
N GLY A 13 6.60 11.26 0.58
CA GLY A 13 7.19 10.47 1.67
C GLY A 13 6.98 8.96 1.51
N HIS A 14 5.79 8.53 1.10
CA HIS A 14 5.49 7.12 0.83
C HIS A 14 6.36 6.57 -0.31
N ALA A 15 6.49 7.31 -1.40
CA ALA A 15 7.37 6.97 -2.52
C ALA A 15 8.83 6.78 -2.07
N SER A 16 9.35 7.61 -1.17
CA SER A 16 10.72 7.43 -0.66
C SER A 16 10.91 6.13 0.11
N VAL A 17 9.89 5.67 0.84
CA VAL A 17 9.94 4.36 1.53
C VAL A 17 9.92 3.22 0.52
N LEU A 18 9.10 3.31 -0.52
CA LEU A 18 9.07 2.30 -1.58
C LEU A 18 10.39 2.25 -2.35
N LEU A 19 10.99 3.40 -2.65
CA LEU A 19 12.28 3.47 -3.33
C LEU A 19 13.39 2.83 -2.50
N ASP A 20 13.40 3.03 -1.19
CA ASP A 20 14.35 2.37 -0.28
C ASP A 20 14.22 0.85 -0.34
N ILE A 21 12.99 0.33 -0.30
CA ILE A 21 12.72 -1.10 -0.44
C ILE A 21 13.15 -1.61 -1.83
N LEU A 22 12.83 -0.89 -2.92
CA LEU A 22 13.23 -1.26 -4.28
C LEU A 22 14.75 -1.32 -4.43
N ASN A 23 15.47 -0.33 -3.90
CA ASN A 23 16.93 -0.32 -3.87
C ASN A 23 17.49 -1.49 -3.08
N SER A 24 16.94 -1.79 -1.90
CA SER A 24 17.34 -2.94 -1.08
C SER A 24 17.13 -4.26 -1.84
N ASN A 25 16.10 -4.33 -2.69
CA ASN A 25 15.77 -5.45 -3.57
C ASN A 25 16.61 -5.49 -4.86
N MET A 26 17.52 -4.54 -5.06
CA MET A 26 18.29 -4.36 -6.31
C MET A 26 17.36 -4.24 -7.53
N ARG A 27 16.17 -3.64 -7.33
CA ARG A 27 15.22 -3.38 -8.40
C ARG A 27 15.52 -2.03 -9.02
N GLU A 28 15.83 -2.02 -10.31
CA GLU A 28 16.16 -0.81 -11.05
C GLU A 28 14.96 0.13 -11.15
N VAL A 29 15.09 1.34 -10.61
CA VAL A 29 14.11 2.43 -10.74
C VAL A 29 14.63 3.44 -11.74
N ILE A 30 14.02 3.49 -12.93
CA ILE A 30 14.54 4.30 -14.05
C ILE A 30 13.97 5.73 -14.07
N ALA A 31 12.82 5.95 -13.42
CA ALA A 31 12.22 7.26 -13.32
C ALA A 31 11.21 7.39 -12.17
N VAL A 32 10.92 8.64 -11.79
CA VAL A 32 9.82 9.05 -10.92
C VAL A 32 8.88 9.96 -11.70
N VAL A 33 7.56 9.78 -11.57
CA VAL A 33 6.56 10.70 -12.12
C VAL A 33 5.99 11.56 -10.98
N SER A 34 6.10 12.88 -11.07
CA SER A 34 5.58 13.79 -10.06
C SER A 34 5.23 15.16 -10.65
N PRO A 35 3.98 15.64 -10.52
CA PRO A 35 3.58 16.97 -10.99
C PRO A 35 4.23 18.11 -10.20
N HIS A 36 4.73 17.81 -9.01
CA HIS A 36 5.45 18.74 -8.15
C HIS A 36 6.94 18.40 -8.14
N ASP A 37 7.76 19.36 -7.73
CA ASP A 37 9.15 19.08 -7.37
C ASP A 37 9.19 17.94 -6.37
N VAL A 38 9.92 16.90 -6.76
CA VAL A 38 10.26 15.83 -5.83
C VAL A 38 11.05 16.52 -4.71
N PRO A 39 10.66 16.36 -3.44
CA PRO A 39 11.37 16.96 -2.32
C PRO A 39 12.87 16.65 -2.45
N ALA A 40 13.73 17.53 -1.95
CA ALA A 40 15.19 17.37 -1.91
C ALA A 40 15.63 16.23 -0.95
N ARG A 41 15.03 15.05 -1.08
CA ARG A 41 15.42 13.81 -0.42
C ARG A 41 16.52 13.19 -1.27
N THR A 42 17.66 12.93 -0.66
CA THR A 42 18.85 12.34 -1.29
C THR A 42 18.57 11.03 -1.99
N ILE A 43 17.58 10.26 -1.53
CA ILE A 43 17.21 8.98 -2.12
C ILE A 43 16.72 9.07 -3.57
N PHE A 44 16.15 10.21 -3.98
CA PHE A 44 15.73 10.44 -5.36
C PHE A 44 16.85 11.02 -6.25
N SER A 45 18.03 11.26 -5.69
CA SER A 45 19.13 11.90 -6.42
C SER A 45 19.60 11.04 -7.60
N GLY A 46 19.80 11.66 -8.75
CA GLY A 46 20.20 10.99 -9.98
C GLY A 46 19.09 10.25 -10.73
N ILE A 47 17.88 10.14 -10.17
CA ILE A 47 16.75 9.50 -10.86
C ILE A 47 16.05 10.51 -11.78
N LYS A 48 15.73 10.08 -13.00
CA LYS A 48 14.96 10.90 -13.95
C LYS A 48 13.58 11.23 -13.38
N VAL A 49 13.18 12.50 -13.44
CA VAL A 49 11.86 12.95 -12.98
C VAL A 49 11.01 13.42 -14.16
N PHE A 50 9.86 12.78 -14.34
CA PHE A 50 8.79 13.22 -15.23
C PHE A 50 7.81 14.11 -14.50
N ARG A 51 7.25 15.09 -15.22
CA ARG A 51 6.37 16.12 -14.64
C ARG A 51 4.92 15.89 -14.96
N THR A 52 4.63 15.10 -15.98
CA THR A 52 3.27 14.75 -16.35
C THR A 52 3.10 13.24 -16.35
N ASP A 53 1.86 12.78 -16.10
CA ASP A 53 1.53 11.37 -16.21
C ASP A 53 1.73 10.86 -17.65
N ASP A 54 1.53 11.72 -18.64
CA ASP A 54 1.66 11.38 -20.06
C ASP A 54 3.10 11.11 -20.49
N ASP A 55 4.08 11.70 -19.78
CA ASP A 55 5.50 11.47 -20.07
C ASP A 55 5.85 9.98 -19.95
N ILE A 56 5.11 9.18 -19.18
CA ILE A 56 5.37 7.74 -19.05
C ILE A 56 5.13 6.99 -20.36
N PHE A 57 4.24 7.50 -21.24
CA PHE A 57 3.86 6.83 -22.49
C PHE A 57 4.99 6.76 -23.51
N GLN A 58 6.13 7.40 -23.24
CA GLN A 58 7.36 7.17 -23.98
C GLN A 58 7.93 5.75 -23.79
N TYR A 59 7.53 5.04 -22.74
CA TYR A 59 7.89 3.63 -22.51
C TYR A 59 6.75 2.71 -22.96
N SER A 60 7.10 1.55 -23.51
CA SER A 60 6.12 0.50 -23.75
C SER A 60 5.63 -0.09 -22.43
N ASN A 61 4.32 -0.33 -22.32
CA ASN A 61 3.73 -1.04 -21.18
C ASN A 61 4.21 -2.50 -21.02
N LYS A 62 4.94 -3.03 -22.01
CA LYS A 62 5.59 -4.34 -21.96
C LYS A 62 7.01 -4.29 -21.40
N ASP A 63 7.67 -3.13 -21.42
CA ASP A 63 9.09 -3.01 -21.11
C ASP A 63 9.34 -2.60 -19.65
N ILE A 64 8.34 -1.98 -19.02
CA ILE A 64 8.41 -1.50 -17.63
C ILE A 64 7.28 -2.04 -16.77
N GLU A 65 7.44 -1.95 -15.45
CA GLU A 65 6.34 -2.04 -14.48
C GLU A 65 6.22 -0.74 -13.70
N LEU A 66 5.04 -0.48 -13.15
CA LEU A 66 4.78 0.71 -12.34
C LEU A 66 4.76 0.38 -10.85
N VAL A 67 5.14 1.35 -10.03
CA VAL A 67 4.94 1.29 -8.58
C VAL A 67 4.20 2.54 -8.16
N ASN A 68 3.06 2.39 -7.48
CA ASN A 68 2.30 3.54 -7.01
C ASN A 68 2.84 4.05 -5.66
N GLY A 69 3.68 5.08 -5.71
CA GLY A 69 4.26 5.78 -4.57
C GLY A 69 3.38 6.89 -3.96
N ILE A 70 2.16 7.09 -4.46
CA ILE A 70 1.19 7.98 -3.81
C ILE A 70 0.73 7.33 -2.51
N GLY A 71 0.93 8.02 -1.39
CA GLY A 71 0.49 7.55 -0.07
C GLY A 71 -1.03 7.48 0.05
N MET A 72 -1.51 6.74 1.04
CA MET A 72 -2.94 6.71 1.34
C MET A 72 -3.33 7.93 2.17
N VAL A 73 -4.35 8.67 1.72
CA VAL A 73 -5.02 9.71 2.49
C VAL A 73 -6.46 9.25 2.70
N PRO A 74 -6.98 9.18 3.94
CA PRO A 74 -8.35 8.78 4.20
C PRO A 74 -9.34 9.56 3.33
N ARG A 75 -10.31 8.87 2.74
CA ARG A 75 -11.35 9.44 1.84
C ARG A 75 -10.84 10.06 0.53
N SER A 76 -9.55 9.98 0.23
CA SER A 76 -9.01 10.40 -1.06
C SER A 76 -9.02 9.24 -2.05
N SER A 77 -9.52 9.47 -3.26
CA SER A 77 -9.49 8.50 -4.36
C SER A 77 -8.30 8.68 -5.30
N VAL A 78 -7.41 9.65 -5.05
CA VAL A 78 -6.31 10.00 -5.98
C VAL A 78 -5.44 8.79 -6.33
N ARG A 79 -4.96 8.07 -5.31
CA ARG A 79 -4.11 6.89 -5.51
C ARG A 79 -4.79 5.83 -6.39
N LYS A 80 -6.06 5.55 -6.11
CA LYS A 80 -6.87 4.58 -6.87
C LYS A 80 -7.07 5.07 -8.30
N ASN A 81 -7.51 6.31 -8.50
CA ASN A 81 -7.77 6.87 -9.82
C ASN A 81 -6.53 6.85 -10.72
N VAL A 82 -5.36 7.19 -10.18
CA VAL A 82 -4.07 7.11 -10.90
C VAL A 82 -3.74 5.67 -11.28
N THR A 83 -3.92 4.73 -10.35
CA THR A 83 -3.73 3.30 -10.63
C THR A 83 -4.61 2.84 -11.78
N GLU A 84 -5.92 3.08 -11.68
CA GLU A 84 -6.89 2.67 -12.69
C GLU A 84 -6.64 3.33 -14.05
N SER A 85 -6.15 4.57 -14.06
CA SER A 85 -5.76 5.27 -15.29
C SER A 85 -4.65 4.52 -16.02
N TYR A 86 -3.55 4.18 -15.34
CA TYR A 86 -2.45 3.46 -15.98
C TYR A 86 -2.82 2.02 -16.35
N LEU A 87 -3.64 1.34 -15.56
CA LEU A 87 -4.16 0.01 -15.91
C LEU A 87 -4.96 0.05 -17.22
N ARG A 88 -5.79 1.08 -17.45
CA ARG A 88 -6.52 1.26 -18.72
C ARG A 88 -5.60 1.46 -19.92
N HIS A 89 -4.38 1.96 -19.71
CA HIS A 89 -3.35 2.07 -20.75
C HIS A 89 -2.49 0.80 -20.89
N GLY A 90 -2.88 -0.30 -20.22
CA GLY A 90 -2.25 -1.61 -20.32
C GLY A 90 -0.99 -1.78 -19.47
N TYR A 91 -0.63 -0.79 -18.65
CA TYR A 91 0.48 -0.95 -17.70
C TYR A 91 0.14 -1.95 -16.60
N GLN A 92 1.18 -2.51 -16.01
CA GLN A 92 1.09 -3.41 -14.85
C GLN A 92 1.80 -2.78 -13.67
N PHE A 93 1.29 -3.05 -12.47
CA PHE A 93 1.92 -2.60 -11.23
C PHE A 93 2.67 -3.75 -10.56
N ALA A 94 3.96 -3.53 -10.30
CA ALA A 94 4.76 -4.42 -9.49
C ALA A 94 4.33 -4.32 -8.02
N SER A 95 4.28 -5.46 -7.34
CA SER A 95 4.18 -5.49 -5.88
C SER A 95 5.53 -5.10 -5.27
N VAL A 96 5.51 -4.38 -4.15
CA VAL A 96 6.73 -3.99 -3.42
C VAL A 96 6.72 -4.68 -2.07
N ILE A 97 7.67 -5.58 -1.86
CA ILE A 97 7.77 -6.38 -0.64
C ILE A 97 9.14 -6.15 -0.02
N ALA A 98 9.16 -5.69 1.22
CA ALA A 98 10.39 -5.51 1.98
C ALA A 98 11.04 -6.85 2.32
N LYS A 99 12.39 -6.92 2.27
CA LYS A 99 13.13 -8.17 2.56
C LYS A 99 12.97 -8.66 3.99
N ASP A 100 12.71 -7.75 4.91
CA ASP A 100 12.53 -8.01 6.34
C ASP A 100 11.06 -8.28 6.73
N ALA A 101 10.14 -8.31 5.75
CA ALA A 101 8.77 -8.76 6.00
C ALA A 101 8.74 -10.29 6.17
N LEU A 102 8.09 -10.76 7.24
CA LEU A 102 7.89 -12.18 7.52
C LEU A 102 6.57 -12.62 6.92
N ILE A 103 6.64 -13.28 5.77
CA ILE A 103 5.46 -13.66 4.98
C ILE A 103 5.40 -15.17 4.88
N SER A 104 4.28 -15.74 5.33
CA SER A 104 4.00 -17.17 5.17
C SER A 104 4.03 -17.58 3.70
N ALA A 105 4.61 -18.75 3.42
CA ALA A 105 4.56 -19.38 2.10
C ALA A 105 3.13 -19.73 1.64
N HIS A 106 2.16 -19.70 2.57
CA HIS A 106 0.75 -19.95 2.32
C HIS A 106 -0.09 -18.66 2.27
N ALA A 107 0.55 -17.49 2.20
CA ALA A 107 -0.12 -16.23 1.95
C ALA A 107 -0.12 -15.88 0.46
N HIS A 108 -1.14 -15.18 0.01
CA HIS A 108 -1.28 -14.72 -1.38
C HIS A 108 -1.26 -13.20 -1.43
N ILE A 109 -0.30 -12.64 -2.18
CA ILE A 109 -0.14 -11.20 -2.38
C ILE A 109 -0.48 -10.88 -3.82
N MET A 110 -1.54 -10.11 -4.03
CA MET A 110 -1.98 -9.73 -5.36
C MET A 110 -1.15 -8.59 -5.93
N ASN A 111 -1.27 -8.36 -7.25
CA ASN A 111 -0.44 -7.40 -7.98
C ASN A 111 -0.58 -5.96 -7.46
N GLY A 112 0.53 -5.22 -7.48
CA GLY A 112 0.59 -3.84 -7.03
C GLY A 112 0.45 -3.65 -5.51
N ALA A 113 0.25 -4.73 -4.75
CA ALA A 113 0.21 -4.66 -3.29
C ALA A 113 1.60 -4.30 -2.72
N GLN A 114 1.59 -3.63 -1.58
CA GLN A 114 2.80 -3.12 -0.94
C GLN A 114 2.86 -3.67 0.48
N VAL A 115 3.94 -4.38 0.81
CA VAL A 115 4.19 -4.98 2.11
C VAL A 115 5.50 -4.40 2.63
N LEU A 116 5.40 -3.51 3.60
CA LEU A 116 6.53 -2.70 4.05
C LEU A 116 7.34 -3.39 5.16
N SER A 117 8.40 -2.73 5.60
CA SER A 117 9.37 -3.30 6.53
C SER A 117 8.77 -3.75 7.85
N GLY A 118 9.26 -4.89 8.33
CA GLY A 118 8.83 -5.54 9.57
C GLY A 118 7.39 -6.04 9.62
N THR A 119 6.66 -6.05 8.50
CA THR A 119 5.31 -6.64 8.46
C THR A 119 5.35 -8.14 8.72
N ILE A 120 4.33 -8.66 9.40
CA ILE A 120 4.09 -10.10 9.59
C ILE A 120 2.80 -10.49 8.88
N VAL A 121 2.85 -11.49 8.00
CA VAL A 121 1.70 -12.04 7.27
C VAL A 121 1.63 -13.55 7.48
N ASN A 122 0.61 -13.99 8.22
CA ASN A 122 0.45 -15.39 8.63
C ASN A 122 -0.24 -16.27 7.55
N PRO A 123 -0.27 -17.60 7.73
CA PRO A 123 -0.86 -18.53 6.75
C PRO A 123 -2.32 -18.22 6.38
N GLY A 124 -2.70 -18.49 5.12
CA GLY A 124 -4.07 -18.33 4.65
C GLY A 124 -4.47 -16.89 4.34
N VAL A 125 -3.60 -15.91 4.59
CA VAL A 125 -3.88 -14.51 4.30
C VAL A 125 -3.93 -14.24 2.79
N VAL A 126 -4.90 -13.45 2.36
CA VAL A 126 -4.96 -12.88 1.01
C VAL A 126 -4.89 -11.36 1.10
N ILE A 127 -3.89 -10.75 0.45
CA ILE A 127 -3.74 -9.29 0.34
C ILE A 127 -4.15 -8.86 -1.07
N GLY A 128 -5.25 -8.11 -1.17
CA GLY A 128 -5.81 -7.60 -2.41
C GLY A 128 -4.90 -6.65 -3.17
N SER A 129 -5.21 -6.48 -4.46
CA SER A 129 -4.40 -5.70 -5.40
C SER A 129 -4.32 -4.25 -4.96
N HIS A 130 -3.14 -3.65 -5.14
CA HIS A 130 -2.89 -2.25 -4.82
C HIS A 130 -3.12 -1.85 -3.35
N SER A 131 -3.28 -2.81 -2.45
CA SER A 131 -3.37 -2.55 -1.00
C SER A 131 -2.00 -2.25 -0.41
N ILE A 132 -1.98 -1.55 0.72
CA ILE A 132 -0.78 -1.22 1.48
C ILE A 132 -0.88 -1.87 2.85
N ILE A 133 0.04 -2.77 3.15
CA ILE A 133 0.32 -3.28 4.48
C ILE A 133 1.57 -2.56 4.98
N ASN A 134 1.35 -1.55 5.83
CA ASN A 134 2.37 -0.58 6.19
C ASN A 134 3.31 -1.13 7.26
N THR A 135 4.36 -0.37 7.57
CA THR A 135 5.49 -0.73 8.43
C THR A 135 5.02 -1.39 9.73
N ARG A 136 5.52 -2.59 10.00
CA ARG A 136 5.24 -3.39 11.22
C ARG A 136 3.76 -3.72 11.46
N ALA A 137 2.89 -3.63 10.45
CA ALA A 137 1.55 -4.17 10.57
C ALA A 137 1.59 -5.70 10.70
N ILE A 138 0.63 -6.28 11.42
CA ILE A 138 0.50 -7.73 11.62
C ILE A 138 -0.84 -8.17 11.07
N ILE A 139 -0.82 -9.12 10.13
CA ILE A 139 -2.01 -9.74 9.55
C ILE A 139 -2.01 -11.21 9.97
N GLU A 140 -2.87 -11.54 10.92
CA GLU A 140 -3.01 -12.90 11.43
C GLU A 140 -3.67 -13.83 10.42
N HIS A 141 -3.64 -15.13 10.74
CA HIS A 141 -4.06 -16.20 9.86
C HIS A 141 -5.47 -15.99 9.26
N ASP A 142 -5.65 -16.47 8.02
CA ASP A 142 -6.94 -16.50 7.31
C ASP A 142 -7.63 -15.13 7.09
N CYS A 143 -6.90 -14.01 7.21
CA CYS A 143 -7.45 -12.70 6.89
C CYS A 143 -7.60 -12.51 5.37
N GLN A 144 -8.64 -11.78 4.97
CA GLN A 144 -8.89 -11.40 3.58
C GLN A 144 -8.92 -9.88 3.46
N ILE A 145 -7.89 -9.30 2.87
CA ILE A 145 -7.78 -7.85 2.69
C ILE A 145 -8.22 -7.51 1.27
N GLY A 146 -9.28 -6.72 1.12
CA GLY A 146 -9.77 -6.27 -0.18
C GLY A 146 -8.82 -5.28 -0.88
N ASN A 147 -9.04 -5.08 -2.18
CA ASN A 147 -8.19 -4.22 -3.03
C ASN A 147 -8.17 -2.77 -2.54
N HIS A 148 -7.08 -2.05 -2.86
CA HIS A 148 -6.88 -0.64 -2.52
C HIS A 148 -7.01 -0.32 -1.02
N SER A 149 -6.95 -1.31 -0.13
CA SER A 149 -7.05 -1.13 1.31
C SER A 149 -5.71 -0.65 1.89
N PHE A 150 -5.78 0.01 3.04
CA PHE A 150 -4.61 0.50 3.75
C PHE A 150 -4.65 -0.01 5.19
N ILE A 151 -3.66 -0.82 5.55
CA ILE A 151 -3.40 -1.25 6.91
C ILE A 151 -2.22 -0.44 7.44
N GLY A 152 -2.50 0.47 8.36
CA GLY A 152 -1.56 1.49 8.81
C GLY A 152 -0.39 0.93 9.65
N PRO A 153 0.63 1.78 9.90
CA PRO A 153 1.81 1.35 10.64
C PRO A 153 1.47 0.74 11.99
N GLY A 154 2.01 -0.43 12.29
CA GLY A 154 1.79 -1.14 13.55
C GLY A 154 0.35 -1.57 13.82
N ALA A 155 -0.56 -1.51 12.84
CA ALA A 155 -1.92 -2.02 13.02
C ALA A 155 -1.93 -3.56 13.06
N VAL A 156 -2.83 -4.13 13.84
CA VAL A 156 -2.97 -5.58 14.02
C VAL A 156 -4.37 -6.01 13.59
N LEU A 157 -4.44 -6.89 12.60
CA LEU A 157 -5.66 -7.60 12.24
C LEU A 157 -5.54 -9.02 12.79
N CYS A 158 -6.36 -9.36 13.78
CA CYS A 158 -6.40 -10.71 14.33
C CYS A 158 -7.05 -11.70 13.36
N GLY A 159 -6.98 -12.99 13.68
CA GLY A 159 -7.32 -14.06 12.74
C GLY A 159 -8.71 -13.93 12.12
N GLN A 160 -8.83 -14.30 10.85
CA GLN A 160 -10.09 -14.34 10.09
C GLN A 160 -10.80 -12.98 9.90
N VAL A 161 -10.09 -11.85 10.03
CA VAL A 161 -10.64 -10.53 9.68
C VAL A 161 -10.81 -10.41 8.16
N LYS A 162 -11.94 -9.86 7.72
CA LYS A 162 -12.24 -9.63 6.31
C LYS A 162 -12.48 -8.15 6.05
N THR A 163 -11.84 -7.59 5.03
CA THR A 163 -12.07 -6.22 4.59
C THR A 163 -12.65 -6.21 3.18
N GLY A 164 -13.58 -5.29 2.94
CA GLY A 164 -14.00 -4.91 1.60
C GLY A 164 -12.90 -4.10 0.89
N GLU A 165 -13.28 -3.47 -0.21
CA GLU A 165 -12.39 -2.60 -0.97
C GLU A 165 -12.18 -1.25 -0.29
N SER A 166 -10.99 -0.66 -0.44
CA SER A 166 -10.68 0.72 0.01
C SER A 166 -10.91 0.94 1.51
N VAL A 167 -10.70 -0.11 2.32
CA VAL A 167 -10.79 0.00 3.78
C VAL A 167 -9.54 0.69 4.31
N PHE A 168 -9.72 1.63 5.24
CA PHE A 168 -8.63 2.32 5.90
C PHE A 168 -8.54 1.89 7.37
N VAL A 169 -7.46 1.23 7.74
CA VAL A 169 -7.14 0.86 9.13
C VAL A 169 -5.99 1.74 9.61
N GLY A 170 -6.26 2.60 10.59
CA GLY A 170 -5.31 3.59 11.09
C GLY A 170 -4.13 2.97 11.85
N ALA A 171 -3.05 3.73 11.97
CA ALA A 171 -1.83 3.30 12.67
C ALA A 171 -2.13 2.82 14.09
N GLY A 172 -1.50 1.72 14.51
CA GLY A 172 -1.60 1.16 15.86
C GLY A 172 -3.00 0.70 16.28
N SER A 173 -3.96 0.59 15.34
CA SER A 173 -5.28 0.03 15.65
C SER A 173 -5.24 -1.49 15.75
N THR A 174 -6.17 -2.07 16.50
CA THR A 174 -6.31 -3.52 16.66
C THR A 174 -7.72 -3.96 16.29
N ILE A 175 -7.83 -4.95 15.42
CA ILE A 175 -9.11 -5.52 14.98
C ILE A 175 -9.21 -6.93 15.55
N ILE A 176 -10.24 -7.21 16.37
CA ILE A 176 -10.39 -8.54 17.00
C ILE A 176 -10.74 -9.63 15.97
N PRO A 177 -10.57 -10.92 16.29
CA PRO A 177 -10.81 -12.00 15.33
C PRO A 177 -12.21 -12.00 14.71
N GLY A 178 -12.30 -12.39 13.45
CA GLY A 178 -13.56 -12.62 12.74
C GLY A 178 -14.37 -11.36 12.38
N MET A 179 -13.83 -10.16 12.58
CA MET A 179 -14.52 -8.92 12.19
C MET A 179 -14.60 -8.76 10.68
N ILE A 180 -15.70 -8.15 10.24
CA ILE A 180 -15.94 -7.80 8.83
C ILE A 180 -15.97 -6.27 8.73
N LEU A 181 -15.12 -5.72 7.87
CA LEU A 181 -15.06 -4.29 7.58
C LEU A 181 -15.57 -4.06 6.16
N GLY A 182 -16.75 -3.47 6.01
CA GLY A 182 -17.35 -3.16 4.71
C GLY A 182 -16.48 -2.23 3.87
N SER A 183 -16.72 -2.19 2.55
CA SER A 183 -15.95 -1.35 1.62
C SER A 183 -16.02 0.13 2.02
N ASN A 184 -14.92 0.85 1.85
CA ASN A 184 -14.74 2.26 2.21
C ASN A 184 -14.91 2.56 3.72
N SER A 185 -14.97 1.54 4.58
CA SER A 185 -14.98 1.76 6.03
C SER A 185 -13.63 2.25 6.54
N MET A 186 -13.64 2.86 7.72
CA MET A 186 -12.45 3.43 8.33
C MET A 186 -12.36 3.11 9.82
N VAL A 187 -11.18 2.68 10.26
CA VAL A 187 -10.82 2.56 11.67
C VAL A 187 -9.77 3.62 11.96
N GLY A 188 -10.03 4.51 12.91
CA GLY A 188 -9.08 5.56 13.27
C GLY A 188 -7.84 5.01 13.98
N ALA A 189 -6.77 5.80 13.96
CA ALA A 189 -5.50 5.41 14.59
C ALA A 189 -5.67 5.11 16.09
N GLY A 190 -5.06 4.03 16.56
CA GLY A 190 -5.13 3.58 17.95
C GLY A 190 -6.48 3.02 18.40
N ALA A 191 -7.47 2.88 17.51
CA ALA A 191 -8.76 2.29 17.88
C ALA A 191 -8.67 0.77 18.06
N VAL A 192 -9.50 0.22 18.94
CA VAL A 192 -9.74 -1.23 19.05
C VAL A 192 -11.12 -1.52 18.52
N LEU A 193 -11.20 -2.22 17.38
CA LEU A 193 -12.46 -2.57 16.75
C LEU A 193 -12.96 -3.90 17.30
N VAL A 194 -14.08 -3.85 18.03
CA VAL A 194 -14.73 -5.01 18.66
C VAL A 194 -16.06 -5.38 18.00
N GLN A 195 -16.46 -4.66 16.96
CA GLN A 195 -17.68 -4.89 16.18
C GLN A 195 -17.40 -4.64 14.70
N SER A 196 -18.01 -5.45 13.83
CA SER A 196 -17.94 -5.27 12.37
C SER A 196 -18.46 -3.90 11.95
N LEU A 197 -17.99 -3.41 10.80
CA LEU A 197 -18.42 -2.16 10.19
C LEU A 197 -19.15 -2.43 8.88
N ASP A 198 -20.26 -1.74 8.66
CA ASP A 198 -20.90 -1.68 7.34
C ASP A 198 -20.08 -0.80 6.38
N ASN A 199 -20.48 -0.82 5.11
CA ASN A 199 -19.85 0.00 4.07
C ASN A 199 -19.84 1.49 4.47
N GLY A 200 -18.67 2.12 4.34
CA GLY A 200 -18.48 3.55 4.62
C GLY A 200 -18.54 3.96 6.11
N GLN A 201 -18.77 3.02 7.04
CA GLN A 201 -18.78 3.35 8.47
C GLN A 201 -17.40 3.69 9.00
N VAL A 202 -17.37 4.50 10.07
CA VAL A 202 -16.15 4.96 10.71
C VAL A 202 -16.15 4.59 12.19
N CYS A 203 -15.13 3.86 12.63
CA CYS A 203 -14.82 3.66 14.04
C CYS A 203 -13.79 4.70 14.49
N TYR A 204 -14.17 5.57 15.42
CA TYR A 204 -13.27 6.56 16.00
C TYR A 204 -12.57 6.01 17.26
N PRO A 205 -11.28 6.35 17.48
CA PRO A 205 -10.58 5.95 18.69
C PRO A 205 -11.08 6.73 19.90
N ALA A 206 -10.75 6.24 21.10
CA ALA A 206 -10.89 7.03 22.31
C ALA A 206 -10.07 8.33 22.19
N ARG A 207 -10.64 9.47 22.58
CA ARG A 207 -9.95 10.76 22.50
C ARG A 207 -8.95 10.90 23.64
N SER A 208 -7.72 11.27 23.31
CA SER A 208 -6.75 11.71 24.31
C SER A 208 -7.18 13.04 24.92
N VAL A 209 -7.03 13.19 26.23
CA VAL A 209 -7.20 14.47 26.92
C VAL A 209 -5.80 15.07 27.10
N ILE A 210 -5.57 16.23 26.49
CA ILE A 210 -4.36 17.03 26.73
C ILE A 210 -4.66 17.91 27.94
N LYS A 211 -3.87 17.78 29.00
CA LYS A 211 -3.90 18.67 30.17
C LYS A 211 -2.71 19.59 30.14
#